data_AF-A0A3T0HSF3-F1
#
_entry.id   AF-A0A3T0HSF3-F1
#
_cell.length_a   1.000
_cell.length_b   1.000
_cell.length_c   1.000
_cell.angle_alpha   90.00
_cell.angle_beta   90.00
_cell.angle_gamma   90.00
#
_symmetry.space_group_name_H-M   'P 1'
#
loop_
_entity.id
_entity.type
_entity.pdbx_description
1 polymer ?
#
loop_
_entity_poly.entity_id
_entity_poly.type
_entity_poly.pdbx_seq_one_letter_code
_entity_poly.pdbx_strand_id
1 'polypeptide(L)'
;MKRLKWVIVLWPLLLTGCWSQLELNERAFVSGIYIDKAANGHMEVSLSFSLPNRLVPGDLGGAGTSGKPYSIQSATGKSFTEAYKKIQATLTRSISWGHTRIIVISEEMAKEGIEAVLEFVIREPSLNINQTILIAPGKAKDIENLTPVFERFPSSIPISFTQRKVTVDTTPKDFLEALNGDMIVGLLSKTKMKMLSEGGKEGLFVKPGEMALFHHYKMVGKLDTTVGRAAFWLRNLIKGSEITIKSPTDQKLISLLVMEAHTKIRPSKNEPFTFNVAIKSKANISESHSNLDLSSIEKIKKLERAAEKQIRKRIEAALKTTKEVKSDAFQFAEYLSWYKPKIWKTVKEDWPEVYQDKVKINVNVELQIQRLGAENNPYWKKERDL
;
A
#
# COMPACT_ATOMS: atom_id res chain seq x y z
N MET A 1 53.21 -28.37 31.30
CA MET A 1 51.95 -28.59 32.07
C MET A 1 51.51 -27.38 32.91
N LYS A 2 52.39 -26.64 33.61
CA LYS A 2 51.96 -25.49 34.46
C LYS A 2 51.35 -24.31 33.68
N ARG A 3 51.85 -23.98 32.48
CA ARG A 3 51.29 -22.89 31.64
C ARG A 3 49.92 -23.21 31.03
N LEU A 4 49.65 -24.48 30.72
CA LEU A 4 48.36 -24.93 30.18
C LEU A 4 47.23 -24.85 31.23
N LYS A 5 47.56 -25.04 32.52
CA LYS A 5 46.61 -24.87 33.63
C LYS A 5 46.12 -23.42 33.76
N TRP A 6 46.99 -22.44 33.57
CA TRP A 6 46.60 -21.02 33.61
C TRP A 6 45.71 -20.62 32.43
N VAL A 7 45.94 -21.18 31.23
CA VAL A 7 45.09 -20.95 30.04
C VAL A 7 43.69 -21.53 30.22
N ILE A 8 43.57 -22.72 30.81
CA ILE A 8 42.28 -23.37 31.10
C ILE A 8 41.49 -22.61 32.17
N VAL A 9 42.16 -22.03 33.17
CA VAL A 9 41.53 -21.21 34.22
C VAL A 9 41.10 -19.83 33.73
N LEU A 10 41.76 -19.28 32.70
CA LEU A 10 41.38 -17.99 32.08
C LEU A 10 40.26 -18.10 31.04
N TRP A 11 39.98 -19.29 30.51
CA TRP A 11 38.95 -19.52 29.50
C TRP A 11 37.52 -19.12 29.93
N PRO A 12 37.03 -19.39 31.15
CA PRO A 12 35.68 -18.99 31.57
C PRO A 12 35.51 -17.48 31.79
N LEU A 13 36.60 -16.71 31.93
CA LEU A 13 36.53 -15.24 31.99
C LEU A 13 36.19 -14.59 30.63
N LEU A 14 36.34 -15.36 29.54
CA LEU A 14 35.92 -14.97 28.19
C LEU A 14 34.47 -15.40 27.88
N LEU A 15 33.79 -16.06 28.82
CA LEU A 15 32.38 -16.45 28.73
C LEU A 15 31.46 -15.47 29.48
N THR A 16 31.84 -14.20 29.60
CA THR A 16 30.92 -13.15 30.03
C THR A 16 29.89 -12.91 28.92
N GLY A 17 28.88 -13.77 28.90
CA GLY A 17 27.75 -13.68 27.97
C GLY A 17 27.04 -12.34 28.10
N CYS A 18 26.43 -11.88 27.00
CA CYS A 18 25.76 -10.59 26.89
C CYS A 18 24.77 -10.36 28.04
N TRP A 19 25.15 -9.48 28.97
CA TRP A 19 24.43 -9.23 30.22
C TRP A 19 23.12 -8.42 30.03
N SER A 20 22.79 -8.02 28.79
CA SER A 20 21.63 -7.15 28.49
C SER A 20 20.52 -7.87 27.70
N GLN A 21 20.15 -9.08 28.11
CA GLN A 21 18.96 -9.72 27.56
C GLN A 21 17.70 -9.14 28.21
N LEU A 22 16.88 -8.45 27.41
CA LEU A 22 15.48 -8.14 27.76
C LEU A 22 14.60 -9.33 27.37
N GLU A 23 13.93 -9.93 28.34
CA GLU A 23 13.07 -11.10 28.13
C GLU A 23 11.81 -10.76 27.32
N LEU A 24 11.18 -11.78 26.72
CA LEU A 24 9.93 -11.61 25.96
C LEU A 24 8.80 -11.02 26.82
N ASN A 25 8.79 -11.34 28.11
CA ASN A 25 7.77 -10.87 29.06
C ASN A 25 7.96 -9.42 29.50
N GLU A 26 9.13 -8.83 29.23
CA GLU A 26 9.46 -7.43 29.51
C GLU A 26 9.19 -6.52 28.31
N ARG A 27 8.68 -7.09 27.20
CA ARG A 27 8.43 -6.35 25.95
C ARG A 27 6.94 -6.11 25.70
N ALA A 28 6.64 -4.90 25.25
CA ALA A 28 5.35 -4.51 24.69
C ALA A 28 5.49 -4.43 23.16
N PHE A 29 4.98 -5.45 22.47
CA PHE A 29 5.13 -5.57 21.02
C PHE A 29 4.13 -4.67 20.29
N VAL A 30 4.64 -3.65 19.60
CA VAL A 30 3.83 -2.78 18.75
C VAL A 30 3.43 -3.56 17.50
N SER A 31 2.14 -3.54 17.18
CA SER A 31 1.58 -4.15 15.97
C SER A 31 1.27 -3.11 14.89
N GLY A 32 0.89 -1.90 15.30
CA GLY A 32 0.54 -0.79 14.42
C GLY A 32 0.79 0.57 15.06
N ILE A 33 1.14 1.54 14.20
CA ILE A 33 1.36 2.94 14.54
C ILE A 33 0.25 3.76 13.88
N TYR A 34 -0.39 4.63 14.65
CA TYR A 34 -1.45 5.52 14.16
C TYR A 34 -1.11 6.96 14.48
N ILE A 35 -1.10 7.83 13.45
CA ILE A 35 -0.70 9.23 13.59
C ILE A 35 -1.87 10.14 13.25
N ASP A 36 -2.28 10.90 14.25
CA ASP A 36 -3.35 11.87 14.19
C ASP A 36 -2.81 13.28 14.38
N LYS A 37 -3.39 14.25 13.67
CA LYS A 37 -3.12 15.66 13.94
C LYS A 37 -3.69 16.02 15.32
N ALA A 38 -2.92 16.74 16.13
CA ALA A 38 -3.37 17.28 17.41
C ALA A 38 -3.38 18.82 17.38
N ALA A 39 -3.90 19.43 18.45
CA ALA A 39 -3.92 20.88 18.59
C ALA A 39 -2.48 21.46 18.66
N ASN A 40 -2.35 22.75 18.33
CA ASN A 40 -1.10 23.52 18.44
C ASN A 40 0.08 22.97 17.62
N GLY A 41 -0.19 22.35 16.47
CA GLY A 41 0.84 21.78 15.60
C GLY A 41 1.52 20.54 16.17
N HIS A 42 0.95 19.94 17.21
CA HIS A 42 1.41 18.66 17.76
C HIS A 42 0.83 17.49 16.98
N MET A 43 1.40 16.30 17.20
CA MET A 43 0.82 15.04 16.74
C MET A 43 0.38 14.18 17.92
N GLU A 44 -0.73 13.47 17.74
CA GLU A 44 -1.15 12.37 18.60
C GLU A 44 -0.63 11.07 17.98
N VAL A 45 0.28 10.41 18.69
CA VAL A 45 0.77 9.08 18.32
C VAL A 45 -0.01 8.06 19.12
N SER A 46 -0.59 7.08 18.45
CA SER A 46 -1.21 5.93 19.09
C SER A 46 -0.52 4.64 18.65
N LEU A 47 -0.17 3.80 19.63
CA LEU A 47 0.52 2.53 19.41
C LEU A 47 -0.42 1.39 19.81
N SER A 48 -0.69 0.48 18.88
CA SER A 48 -1.39 -0.77 19.19
C SER A 48 -0.39 -1.83 19.65
N PHE A 49 -0.69 -2.49 20.76
CA PHE A 49 0.11 -3.54 21.37
C PHE A 49 -0.65 -4.85 21.35
N SER A 50 0.02 -5.92 20.92
CA SER A 50 -0.49 -7.28 21.10
C SER A 50 -0.40 -7.68 22.58
N LEU A 51 -1.42 -8.39 23.09
CA LEU A 51 -1.47 -8.89 24.46
C LEU A 51 -1.35 -10.42 24.48
N PRO A 52 -0.13 -10.99 24.57
CA PRO A 52 0.09 -12.44 24.51
C PRO A 52 -0.69 -13.25 25.54
N ASN A 53 -0.88 -12.70 26.74
CA ASN A 53 -1.67 -13.31 27.82
C ASN A 53 -3.16 -13.48 27.49
N ARG A 54 -3.65 -12.81 26.44
CA ARG A 54 -5.01 -12.95 25.90
C ARG A 54 -5.06 -13.71 24.57
N LEU A 55 -3.93 -14.30 24.15
CA LEU A 55 -3.86 -15.08 22.92
C LEU A 55 -4.26 -16.55 23.10
N VAL A 56 -4.22 -17.06 24.33
CA VAL A 56 -4.57 -18.45 24.66
C VAL A 56 -6.10 -18.55 24.83
N PRO A 57 -6.79 -19.45 24.09
CA PRO A 57 -8.21 -19.72 24.30
C PRO A 57 -8.47 -20.22 25.72
N GLY A 58 -9.56 -19.76 26.35
CA GLY A 58 -9.94 -20.14 27.72
C GLY A 58 -10.23 -21.65 27.90
N ASP A 59 -10.37 -22.41 26.82
CA ASP A 59 -10.73 -23.84 26.85
C ASP A 59 -9.57 -24.78 27.22
N LEU A 60 -8.35 -24.27 27.39
CA LEU A 60 -7.18 -25.06 27.83
C LEU A 60 -6.92 -24.98 29.35
N GLY A 61 -7.97 -24.82 30.16
CA GLY A 61 -7.93 -25.04 31.62
C GLY A 61 -7.12 -24.05 32.44
N GLY A 62 -6.51 -23.04 31.83
CA GLY A 62 -5.95 -21.88 32.52
C GLY A 62 -6.96 -20.75 32.56
N ALA A 63 -6.95 -19.92 33.61
CA ALA A 63 -7.77 -18.71 33.71
C ALA A 63 -7.45 -17.72 32.58
N GLY A 64 -8.00 -17.96 31.40
CA GLY A 64 -7.89 -17.09 30.24
C GLY A 64 -8.67 -15.82 30.53
N THR A 65 -7.95 -14.69 30.64
CA THR A 65 -8.59 -13.39 30.80
C THR A 65 -9.42 -13.07 29.56
N SER A 66 -10.75 -12.98 29.71
CA SER A 66 -11.67 -12.52 28.67
C SER A 66 -11.35 -11.08 28.24
N GLY A 67 -11.22 -10.81 26.95
CA GLY A 67 -11.04 -9.45 26.43
C GLY A 67 -10.36 -9.41 25.07
N LYS A 68 -10.25 -8.20 24.50
CA LYS A 68 -9.54 -7.96 23.24
C LYS A 68 -8.07 -8.39 23.37
N PRO A 69 -7.49 -9.10 22.37
CA PRO A 69 -6.10 -9.55 22.39
C PRO A 69 -5.10 -8.43 22.05
N TYR A 70 -5.55 -7.18 22.07
CA TYR A 70 -4.78 -5.98 21.76
C TYR A 70 -5.18 -4.85 22.70
N SER A 71 -4.31 -3.85 22.79
CA SER A 71 -4.54 -2.59 23.52
C SER A 71 -3.96 -1.44 22.72
N ILE A 72 -4.53 -0.25 22.87
CA ILE A 72 -3.99 0.97 22.25
C ILE A 72 -3.62 1.96 23.35
N GLN A 73 -2.45 2.59 23.19
CA GLN A 73 -2.02 3.69 24.05
C GLN A 73 -1.69 4.89 23.19
N SER A 74 -2.11 6.06 23.63
CA SER A 74 -1.97 7.31 22.86
C SER A 74 -1.32 8.38 23.72
N ALA A 75 -0.49 9.21 23.09
CA ALA A 75 0.00 10.43 23.70
C ALA A 75 0.22 11.52 22.65
N THR A 76 0.11 12.78 23.07
CA THR A 76 0.42 13.94 22.23
C THR A 76 1.82 14.46 22.52
N GLY A 77 2.53 14.85 21.46
CA GLY A 77 3.86 15.47 21.55
C GLY A 77 4.18 16.35 20.34
N LYS A 78 5.19 17.20 20.49
CA LYS A 78 5.75 18.03 19.41
C LYS A 78 6.51 17.22 18.37
N SER A 79 6.93 16.01 18.73
CA SER A 79 7.58 15.04 17.85
C SER A 79 7.07 13.64 18.16
N PHE A 80 7.30 12.72 17.22
CA PHE A 80 7.02 11.30 17.45
C PHE A 80 7.73 10.81 18.71
N THR A 81 9.01 11.13 18.89
CA THR A 81 9.82 10.72 20.04
C THR A 81 9.26 11.22 21.37
N GLU A 82 8.75 12.45 21.44
CA GLU A 82 8.14 12.97 22.66
C GLU A 82 6.87 12.20 23.02
N ALA A 83 5.98 11.98 22.05
CA ALA A 83 4.76 11.22 22.25
C ALA A 83 5.07 9.76 22.64
N TYR A 84 5.99 9.12 21.92
CA TYR A 84 6.50 7.79 22.21
C TYR A 84 7.04 7.66 23.65
N LYS A 85 7.88 8.61 24.12
CA LYS A 85 8.43 8.58 25.48
C LYS A 85 7.34 8.73 26.55
N LYS A 86 6.30 9.53 26.29
CA LYS A 86 5.12 9.62 27.18
C LYS A 86 4.37 8.30 27.25
N ILE A 87 4.18 7.60 26.12
CA ILE A 87 3.57 6.26 26.11
C ILE A 87 4.46 5.29 26.91
N GLN A 88 5.77 5.24 26.61
CA GLN A 88 6.72 4.36 27.31
C GLN A 88 6.68 4.56 28.84
N ALA A 89 6.56 5.80 29.33
CA ALA A 89 6.49 6.11 30.75
C ALA A 89 5.23 5.57 31.45
N THR A 90 4.16 5.29 30.70
CA THR A 90 2.92 4.68 31.24
C THR A 90 2.93 3.15 31.20
N LEU A 91 3.91 2.55 30.53
CA LEU A 91 4.01 1.10 30.36
C LEU A 91 4.96 0.49 31.39
N THR A 92 4.59 -0.67 31.91
CA THR A 92 5.47 -1.50 32.76
C THR A 92 6.50 -2.30 31.96
N ARG A 93 6.40 -2.28 30.62
CA ARG A 93 7.23 -3.03 29.67
C ARG A 93 7.90 -2.09 28.67
N SER A 94 9.06 -2.49 28.17
CA SER A 94 9.78 -1.78 27.12
C SER A 94 9.12 -1.99 25.77
N ILE A 95 8.85 -0.90 25.05
CA ILE A 95 8.28 -0.94 23.71
C ILE A 95 9.24 -1.67 22.76
N SER A 96 8.69 -2.59 21.97
CA SER A 96 9.42 -3.36 20.98
C SER A 96 8.75 -3.23 19.61
N TRP A 97 9.51 -2.75 18.64
CA TRP A 97 9.04 -2.37 17.32
C TRP A 97 9.04 -3.49 16.28
N GLY A 98 9.72 -4.61 16.56
CA GLY A 98 9.98 -5.68 15.58
C GLY A 98 8.74 -6.39 15.03
N HIS A 99 7.57 -6.19 15.64
CA HIS A 99 6.28 -6.72 15.16
C HIS A 99 5.39 -5.67 14.49
N THR A 100 5.86 -4.44 14.35
CA THR A 100 5.06 -3.38 13.71
C THR A 100 4.87 -3.76 12.25
N ARG A 101 3.61 -3.78 11.79
CA ARG A 101 3.27 -4.20 10.41
C ARG A 101 2.71 -3.06 9.58
N ILE A 102 2.14 -2.05 10.22
CA ILE A 102 1.42 -0.97 9.56
C ILE A 102 1.64 0.37 10.26
N ILE A 103 1.72 1.42 9.45
CA ILE A 103 1.67 2.81 9.86
C ILE A 103 0.44 3.42 9.18
N VAL A 104 -0.48 3.95 9.96
CA VAL A 104 -1.66 4.63 9.44
C VAL A 104 -1.61 6.10 9.83
N ILE A 105 -1.80 6.97 8.85
CA ILE A 105 -1.74 8.41 9.04
C ILE A 105 -3.11 9.00 8.72
N SER A 106 -3.63 9.86 9.59
CA SER A 106 -4.89 10.56 9.31
C SER A 106 -4.75 11.43 8.07
N GLU A 107 -5.82 11.57 7.29
CA GLU A 107 -5.82 12.46 6.13
C GLU A 107 -5.41 13.90 6.50
N GLU A 108 -5.82 14.39 7.67
CA GLU A 108 -5.46 15.72 8.16
C GLU A 108 -3.96 15.86 8.43
N MET A 109 -3.35 14.87 9.11
CA MET A 109 -1.91 14.86 9.34
C MET A 109 -1.15 14.73 8.02
N ALA A 110 -1.63 13.88 7.11
CA ALA A 110 -1.00 13.67 5.81
C ALA A 110 -0.93 14.94 4.97
N LYS A 111 -1.94 15.83 5.07
CA LYS A 111 -1.96 17.14 4.40
C LYS A 111 -0.95 18.12 4.99
N GLU A 112 -0.65 18.04 6.28
CA GLU A 112 0.38 18.89 6.92
C GLU A 112 1.79 18.43 6.56
N GLY A 113 2.00 17.13 6.47
CA GLY A 113 3.27 16.50 6.13
C GLY A 113 3.57 15.28 6.98
N ILE A 114 4.31 14.32 6.42
CA ILE A 114 4.68 13.07 7.09
C ILE A 114 6.18 12.95 7.36
N GLU A 115 6.97 13.99 7.11
CA GLU A 115 8.42 14.03 7.25
C GLU A 115 8.86 13.61 8.65
N ALA A 116 8.23 14.16 9.70
CA ALA A 116 8.56 13.82 11.08
C ALA A 116 8.26 12.36 11.44
N VAL A 117 7.26 11.75 10.79
CA VAL A 117 6.93 10.33 10.97
C VAL A 117 7.97 9.46 10.28
N LEU A 118 8.30 9.79 9.02
CA LEU A 118 9.32 9.07 8.26
C LEU A 118 10.69 9.15 8.93
N GLU A 119 11.11 10.34 9.36
CA GLU A 119 12.38 10.57 10.05
C GLU A 119 12.54 9.67 11.27
N PHE A 120 11.48 9.52 12.08
CA PHE A 120 11.50 8.59 13.20
C PHE A 120 11.64 7.13 12.75
N VAL A 121 10.80 6.70 11.81
CA VAL A 121 10.74 5.30 11.34
C VAL A 121 12.06 4.85 10.73
N ILE A 122 12.74 5.74 10.00
CA ILE A 122 14.00 5.46 9.32
C ILE A 122 15.18 5.44 10.32
N ARG A 123 15.11 6.29 11.35
CA ARG A 123 16.17 6.43 12.34
C ARG A 123 16.11 5.36 13.43
N GLU A 124 14.94 4.79 13.72
CA GLU A 124 14.75 3.71 14.69
C GLU A 124 15.15 2.35 14.07
N PRO A 125 16.32 1.77 14.42
CA PRO A 125 16.85 0.59 13.74
C PRO A 125 16.00 -0.67 13.90
N SER A 126 15.15 -0.71 14.94
CA SER A 126 14.27 -1.85 15.19
C SER A 126 12.92 -1.76 14.46
N LEU A 127 12.63 -0.64 13.78
CA LEU A 127 11.52 -0.52 12.85
C LEU A 127 11.93 -0.97 11.45
N ASN A 128 11.04 -1.73 10.80
CA ASN A 128 11.28 -2.18 9.43
C ASN A 128 10.72 -1.13 8.45
N ILE A 129 11.59 -0.57 7.61
CA ILE A 129 11.20 0.42 6.59
C ILE A 129 10.31 -0.13 5.46
N ASN A 130 10.04 -1.45 5.43
CA ASN A 130 9.10 -2.08 4.51
C ASN A 130 7.69 -2.27 5.10
N GLN A 131 7.38 -1.60 6.22
CA GLN A 131 6.02 -1.58 6.75
C GLN A 131 5.09 -0.78 5.85
N THR A 132 3.86 -1.25 5.70
CA THR A 132 2.86 -0.58 4.88
C THR A 132 2.44 0.76 5.53
N ILE A 133 2.40 1.83 4.73
CA ILE A 133 1.77 3.12 5.06
C ILE A 133 0.41 3.19 4.38
N LEU A 134 -0.62 3.56 5.14
CA LEU A 134 -1.96 3.86 4.62
C LEU A 134 -2.49 5.17 5.21
N ILE A 135 -3.40 5.81 4.47
CA ILE A 135 -4.10 7.00 4.94
C ILE A 135 -5.49 6.61 5.45
N ALA A 136 -5.87 7.14 6.61
CA ALA A 136 -7.20 6.96 7.17
C ALA A 136 -8.13 8.14 6.83
N PRO A 137 -9.41 7.86 6.53
CA PRO A 137 -10.42 8.91 6.41
C PRO A 137 -10.80 9.38 7.83
N GLY A 138 -10.36 10.57 8.19
CA GLY A 138 -10.43 11.08 9.56
C GLY A 138 -9.37 10.46 10.48
N LYS A 139 -9.71 10.21 11.75
CA LYS A 139 -8.71 9.75 12.73
C LYS A 139 -8.14 8.37 12.39
N ALA A 140 -6.82 8.24 12.44
CA ALA A 140 -6.07 7.02 12.21
C ALA A 140 -6.29 6.00 13.33
N LYS A 141 -6.30 6.44 14.59
CA LYS A 141 -6.52 5.53 15.74
C LYS A 141 -7.86 4.79 15.70
N ASP A 142 -8.85 5.30 14.97
CA ASP A 142 -10.14 4.62 14.77
C ASP A 142 -10.01 3.28 14.04
N ILE A 143 -8.91 3.05 13.31
CA ILE A 143 -8.63 1.75 12.67
C ILE A 143 -8.45 0.65 13.72
N GLU A 144 -8.04 0.97 14.94
CA GLU A 144 -7.98 -0.02 16.03
C GLU A 144 -9.36 -0.31 16.65
N ASN A 145 -10.37 0.50 16.33
CA ASN A 145 -11.75 0.33 16.78
C ASN A 145 -12.63 -0.43 15.78
N LEU A 146 -12.04 -0.94 14.67
CA LEU A 146 -12.78 -1.77 13.73
C LEU A 146 -13.28 -3.05 14.42
N THR A 147 -14.40 -3.56 13.93
CA THR A 147 -14.88 -4.88 14.35
C THR A 147 -14.23 -5.96 13.48
N PRO A 148 -13.29 -6.76 14.01
CA PRO A 148 -12.66 -7.80 13.22
C PRO A 148 -13.60 -9.02 13.15
N VAL A 149 -14.16 -9.29 11.97
CA VAL A 149 -15.09 -10.41 11.76
C VAL A 149 -14.34 -11.72 11.53
N PHE A 150 -13.28 -11.67 10.71
CA PHE A 150 -12.46 -12.84 10.37
C PHE A 150 -11.06 -12.79 10.99
N GLU A 151 -10.57 -11.59 11.28
CA GLU A 151 -9.22 -11.37 11.78
C GLU A 151 -9.17 -11.36 13.30
N ARG A 152 -7.99 -11.55 13.89
CA ARG A 152 -7.80 -11.40 15.33
C ARG A 152 -7.49 -9.97 15.75
N PHE A 153 -6.85 -9.21 14.87
CA PHE A 153 -6.38 -7.85 15.10
C PHE A 153 -7.00 -6.90 14.07
N PRO A 154 -7.54 -5.74 14.47
CA PRO A 154 -8.07 -4.73 13.55
C PRO A 154 -7.07 -4.32 12.47
N SER A 155 -5.80 -4.18 12.83
CA SER A 155 -4.70 -3.81 11.93
C SER A 155 -4.48 -4.81 10.79
N SER A 156 -4.83 -6.09 10.96
CA SER A 156 -4.74 -7.10 9.89
C SER A 156 -5.67 -6.80 8.71
N ILE A 157 -6.81 -6.14 8.95
CA ILE A 157 -7.80 -5.83 7.92
C ILE A 157 -7.19 -4.94 6.82
N PRO A 158 -6.67 -3.73 7.11
CA PRO A 158 -6.08 -2.88 6.08
C PRO A 158 -4.80 -3.47 5.47
N ILE A 159 -4.00 -4.24 6.23
CA ILE A 159 -2.83 -4.97 5.68
C ILE A 159 -3.28 -5.97 4.61
N SER A 160 -4.40 -6.68 4.82
CA SER A 160 -4.91 -7.63 3.85
C SER A 160 -5.24 -6.98 2.49
N PHE A 161 -5.63 -5.71 2.48
CA PHE A 161 -5.92 -4.97 1.25
C PHE A 161 -4.67 -4.73 0.40
N THR A 162 -3.51 -4.50 1.03
CA THR A 162 -2.24 -4.31 0.31
C THR A 162 -1.64 -5.64 -0.14
N GLN A 163 -1.78 -6.69 0.67
CA GLN A 163 -1.36 -8.06 0.32
C GLN A 163 -2.16 -8.61 -0.86
N ARG A 164 -3.48 -8.38 -0.88
CA ARG A 164 -4.38 -8.75 -2.00
C ARG A 164 -4.31 -7.79 -3.19
N LYS A 165 -3.47 -6.76 -3.15
CA LYS A 165 -3.31 -5.75 -4.21
C LYS A 165 -4.63 -5.08 -4.61
N VAL A 166 -5.50 -4.82 -3.63
CA VAL A 166 -6.73 -4.03 -3.81
C VAL A 166 -6.48 -2.54 -3.58
N THR A 167 -5.45 -2.21 -2.80
CA THR A 167 -4.83 -0.86 -2.73
C THR A 167 -3.31 -0.96 -2.91
N VAL A 168 -2.66 0.17 -3.23
CA VAL A 168 -1.19 0.23 -3.35
C VAL A 168 -0.53 -0.04 -2.01
N ASP A 169 0.58 -0.78 -2.06
CA ASP A 169 1.43 -1.06 -0.92
C ASP A 169 2.61 -0.10 -0.98
N THR A 170 2.55 0.95 -0.17
CA THR A 170 3.57 2.00 -0.10
C THR A 170 4.21 1.95 1.26
N THR A 171 5.52 2.11 1.32
CA THR A 171 6.34 1.89 2.51
C THR A 171 7.23 3.11 2.79
N PRO A 172 7.78 3.26 4.00
CA PRO A 172 8.81 4.26 4.28
C PRO A 172 9.99 4.20 3.30
N LYS A 173 10.37 2.98 2.88
CA LYS A 173 11.40 2.77 1.88
C LYS A 173 11.07 3.42 0.54
N ASP A 174 9.82 3.32 0.07
CA ASP A 174 9.43 3.99 -1.19
C ASP A 174 9.63 5.52 -1.09
N PHE A 175 9.28 6.12 0.05
CA PHE A 175 9.49 7.56 0.28
C PHE A 175 10.97 7.97 0.41
N LEU A 176 11.82 7.05 0.88
CA LEU A 176 13.27 7.24 0.94
C LEU A 176 13.93 7.20 -0.44
N GLU A 177 13.43 6.33 -1.32
CA GLU A 177 13.95 6.17 -2.68
C GLU A 177 13.48 7.32 -3.60
N ALA A 178 12.30 7.87 -3.34
CA ALA A 178 11.74 9.02 -4.07
C ALA A 178 12.61 10.28 -3.93
N LEU A 179 12.89 10.94 -5.07
CA LEU A 179 13.77 12.12 -5.12
C LEU A 179 13.23 13.35 -4.38
N ASN A 180 11.91 13.50 -4.32
CA ASN A 180 11.26 14.71 -3.82
C ASN A 180 10.12 14.42 -2.84
N GLY A 181 9.99 13.18 -2.34
CA GLY A 181 8.92 12.79 -1.41
C GLY A 181 7.54 12.68 -2.05
N ASP A 182 7.45 12.74 -3.39
CA ASP A 182 6.21 12.51 -4.11
C ASP A 182 5.90 11.02 -4.14
N MET A 183 4.65 10.63 -3.91
CA MET A 183 4.27 9.23 -3.84
C MET A 183 2.76 9.05 -4.00
N ILE A 184 2.33 7.83 -4.30
CA ILE A 184 0.93 7.43 -4.20
C ILE A 184 0.73 6.47 -3.02
N VAL A 185 -0.25 6.74 -2.17
CA VAL A 185 -0.54 5.95 -0.96
C VAL A 185 -2.01 5.55 -0.95
N GLY A 186 -2.34 4.36 -0.45
CA GLY A 186 -3.73 3.93 -0.31
C GLY A 186 -4.49 4.77 0.72
N LEU A 187 -5.65 5.33 0.35
CA LEU A 187 -6.57 5.99 1.25
C LEU A 187 -7.74 5.06 1.56
N LEU A 188 -7.92 4.71 2.83
CA LEU A 188 -9.02 3.87 3.28
C LEU A 188 -10.36 4.62 3.20
N SER A 189 -11.46 3.87 3.19
CA SER A 189 -12.82 4.40 3.30
C SER A 189 -13.51 3.74 4.49
N LYS A 190 -14.12 4.55 5.38
CA LYS A 190 -14.88 4.08 6.55
C LYS A 190 -16.33 3.82 6.14
N THR A 191 -16.92 2.76 6.69
CA THR A 191 -18.34 2.45 6.57
C THR A 191 -18.86 1.83 7.85
N LYS A 192 -20.16 1.94 8.09
CA LYS A 192 -20.84 1.18 9.13
C LYS A 192 -21.67 0.08 8.50
N MET A 193 -21.70 -1.09 9.12
CA MET A 193 -22.52 -2.22 8.68
C MET A 193 -23.19 -2.88 9.88
N LYS A 194 -24.45 -3.29 9.71
CA LYS A 194 -25.16 -4.09 10.71
C LYS A 194 -24.61 -5.51 10.70
N MET A 195 -24.23 -6.01 11.87
CA MET A 195 -23.65 -7.33 12.02
C MET A 195 -24.72 -8.32 12.48
N LEU A 196 -25.08 -9.27 11.62
CA LEU A 196 -26.09 -10.29 11.94
C LEU A 196 -25.66 -11.16 13.12
N SER A 197 -24.37 -11.49 13.23
CA SER A 197 -23.80 -12.25 14.36
C SER A 197 -23.90 -11.54 15.70
N GLU A 198 -24.04 -10.21 15.70
CA GLU A 198 -24.08 -9.37 16.89
C GLU A 198 -25.48 -8.79 17.15
N GLY A 199 -26.53 -9.49 16.70
CA GLY A 199 -27.92 -9.07 16.89
C GLY A 199 -28.28 -7.79 16.13
N GLY A 200 -27.63 -7.53 14.99
CA GLY A 200 -27.89 -6.36 14.14
C GLY A 200 -27.22 -5.06 14.61
N LYS A 201 -26.33 -5.11 15.61
CA LYS A 201 -25.54 -3.95 16.04
C LYS A 201 -24.67 -3.42 14.91
N GLU A 202 -24.54 -2.09 14.82
CA GLU A 202 -23.64 -1.46 13.86
C GLU A 202 -22.18 -1.62 14.30
N GLY A 203 -21.35 -2.15 13.41
CA GLY A 203 -19.89 -2.19 13.54
C GLY A 203 -19.23 -1.15 12.65
N LEU A 204 -18.06 -0.67 13.06
CA LEU A 204 -17.18 0.14 12.21
C LEU A 204 -16.34 -0.78 11.33
N PHE A 205 -16.35 -0.51 10.02
CA PHE A 205 -15.58 -1.22 9.02
C PHE A 205 -14.79 -0.25 8.16
N VAL A 206 -13.75 -0.78 7.52
CA VAL A 206 -13.02 -0.09 6.46
C VAL A 206 -12.95 -0.94 5.22
N LYS A 207 -12.84 -0.27 4.09
CA LYS A 207 -12.59 -0.85 2.79
C LYS A 207 -11.48 -0.07 2.07
N PRO A 208 -10.86 -0.64 1.04
CA PRO A 208 -10.03 0.11 0.12
C PRO A 208 -10.83 1.28 -0.47
N GLY A 209 -10.26 2.48 -0.43
CA GLY A 209 -10.87 3.70 -0.96
C GLY A 209 -10.05 4.27 -2.11
N GLU A 210 -9.98 5.59 -2.13
CA GLU A 210 -9.21 6.38 -3.09
C GLU A 210 -7.70 6.15 -2.91
N MET A 211 -6.89 6.84 -3.72
CA MET A 211 -5.45 6.91 -3.51
C MET A 211 -5.03 8.34 -3.24
N ALA A 212 -4.27 8.56 -2.18
CA ALA A 212 -3.69 9.84 -1.82
C ALA A 212 -2.45 10.12 -2.70
N LEU A 213 -2.39 11.32 -3.28
CA LEU A 213 -1.25 11.83 -4.02
C LEU A 213 -0.41 12.71 -3.10
N PHE A 214 0.86 12.36 -2.96
CA PHE A 214 1.84 13.10 -2.17
C PHE A 214 2.72 13.94 -3.07
N HIS A 215 2.99 15.15 -2.63
CA HIS A 215 4.00 16.03 -3.18
C HIS A 215 4.82 16.62 -2.03
N HIS A 216 6.15 16.48 -2.06
CA HIS A 216 7.02 16.91 -0.96
C HIS A 216 6.55 16.40 0.41
N TYR A 217 6.28 15.09 0.51
CA TYR A 217 5.82 14.43 1.73
C TYR A 217 4.46 14.94 2.28
N LYS A 218 3.73 15.74 1.51
CA LYS A 218 2.40 16.24 1.86
C LYS A 218 1.36 15.70 0.92
N MET A 219 0.21 15.29 1.46
CA MET A 219 -0.92 14.90 0.66
C MET A 219 -1.55 16.13 0.00
N VAL A 220 -1.47 16.20 -1.33
CA VAL A 220 -1.94 17.35 -2.13
C VAL A 220 -3.16 17.04 -3.00
N GLY A 221 -3.49 15.77 -3.18
CA GLY A 221 -4.60 15.36 -4.03
C GLY A 221 -5.05 13.92 -3.80
N LYS A 222 -6.04 13.50 -4.58
CA LYS A 222 -6.59 12.15 -4.55
C LYS A 222 -6.90 11.65 -5.95
N LEU A 223 -6.78 10.34 -6.16
CA LEU A 223 -7.36 9.63 -7.30
C LEU A 223 -8.54 8.82 -6.79
N ASP A 224 -9.67 8.89 -7.49
CA ASP A 224 -10.82 8.05 -7.16
C ASP A 224 -10.49 6.55 -7.28
N THR A 225 -11.37 5.70 -6.77
CA THR A 225 -11.17 4.23 -6.73
C THR A 225 -10.99 3.60 -8.12
N THR A 226 -11.53 4.20 -9.17
CA THR A 226 -11.44 3.67 -10.55
C THR A 226 -10.17 4.14 -11.24
N VAL A 227 -9.88 5.44 -11.20
CA VAL A 227 -8.68 6.04 -11.80
C VAL A 227 -7.44 5.62 -11.02
N GLY A 228 -7.50 5.59 -9.69
CA GLY A 228 -6.41 5.16 -8.82
C GLY A 228 -5.89 3.76 -9.14
N ARG A 229 -6.74 2.85 -9.63
CA ARG A 229 -6.28 1.52 -10.09
C ARG A 229 -5.20 1.58 -11.18
N ALA A 230 -5.07 2.68 -11.92
CA ALA A 230 -3.94 2.90 -12.84
C ALA A 230 -2.57 2.72 -12.15
N ALA A 231 -2.49 3.04 -10.85
CA ALA A 231 -1.26 2.94 -10.08
C ALA A 231 -0.68 1.52 -10.07
N PHE A 232 -1.51 0.48 -10.14
CA PHE A 232 -1.02 -0.90 -10.20
C PHE A 232 -0.25 -1.19 -11.48
N TRP A 233 -0.65 -0.61 -12.61
CA TRP A 233 0.13 -0.74 -13.86
C TRP A 233 1.39 0.12 -13.78
N LEU A 234 1.29 1.39 -13.38
CA LEU A 234 2.42 2.32 -13.36
C LEU A 234 3.52 1.91 -12.36
N ARG A 235 3.15 1.33 -11.21
CA ARG A 235 4.09 0.81 -10.21
C ARG A 235 4.42 -0.67 -10.37
N ASN A 236 3.95 -1.32 -11.44
CA ASN A 236 4.22 -2.73 -11.72
C ASN A 236 3.78 -3.69 -10.57
N LEU A 237 2.59 -3.43 -10.00
CA LEU A 237 2.01 -4.14 -8.86
C LEU A 237 0.84 -5.07 -9.22
N ILE A 238 0.54 -5.27 -10.51
CA ILE A 238 -0.56 -6.14 -10.95
C ILE A 238 -0.29 -7.60 -10.55
N LYS A 239 -1.19 -8.17 -9.74
CA LYS A 239 -1.27 -9.59 -9.40
C LYS A 239 -2.74 -10.03 -9.33
N GLY A 240 -3.44 -9.94 -10.46
CA GLY A 240 -4.89 -10.09 -10.51
C GLY A 240 -5.61 -8.75 -10.39
N SER A 241 -6.14 -8.25 -11.50
CA SER A 241 -6.96 -7.03 -11.56
C SER A 241 -8.09 -7.22 -12.53
N GLU A 242 -9.31 -6.95 -12.09
CA GLU A 242 -10.49 -7.08 -12.94
C GLU A 242 -10.75 -5.78 -13.73
N ILE A 243 -11.02 -5.96 -15.03
CA ILE A 243 -11.49 -4.92 -15.92
C ILE A 243 -12.76 -5.39 -16.63
N THR A 244 -13.82 -4.61 -16.57
CA THR A 244 -15.05 -4.87 -17.32
C THR A 244 -15.10 -3.92 -18.50
N ILE A 245 -15.27 -4.46 -19.69
CA ILE A 245 -15.31 -3.73 -20.96
C ILE A 245 -16.61 -4.03 -21.70
N LYS A 246 -17.00 -3.15 -22.62
CA LYS A 246 -18.12 -3.40 -23.54
C LYS A 246 -17.60 -4.15 -24.76
N SER A 247 -18.29 -5.21 -25.13
CA SER A 247 -18.01 -5.97 -26.35
C SER A 247 -18.08 -5.07 -27.58
N PRO A 248 -17.12 -5.17 -28.51
CA PRO A 248 -17.10 -4.35 -29.71
C PRO A 248 -18.25 -4.68 -30.68
N THR A 249 -18.92 -5.82 -30.55
CA THR A 249 -19.97 -6.26 -31.49
C THR A 249 -21.38 -5.96 -31.01
N ASP A 250 -21.67 -6.14 -29.72
CA ASP A 250 -23.04 -6.03 -29.19
C ASP A 250 -23.16 -5.16 -27.93
N GLN A 251 -22.08 -4.48 -27.54
CA GLN A 251 -22.01 -3.57 -26.39
C GLN A 251 -22.31 -4.21 -25.02
N LYS A 252 -22.49 -5.54 -24.96
CA LYS A 252 -22.69 -6.27 -23.70
C LYS A 252 -21.38 -6.37 -22.92
N LEU A 253 -21.48 -6.60 -21.61
CA LEU A 253 -20.32 -6.61 -20.73
C LEU A 253 -19.50 -7.90 -20.89
N ILE A 254 -18.19 -7.73 -20.90
CA ILE A 254 -17.19 -8.80 -20.80
C ILE A 254 -16.21 -8.38 -19.69
N SER A 255 -16.01 -9.26 -18.72
CA SER A 255 -15.06 -9.09 -17.63
C SER A 255 -13.78 -9.87 -17.95
N LEU A 256 -12.65 -9.20 -17.76
CA LEU A 256 -11.31 -9.76 -17.94
C LEU A 256 -10.57 -9.68 -16.61
N LEU A 257 -9.92 -10.78 -16.25
CA LEU A 257 -8.97 -10.84 -15.14
C LEU A 257 -7.55 -10.69 -15.69
N VAL A 258 -6.94 -9.53 -15.46
CA VAL A 258 -5.54 -9.28 -15.79
C VAL A 258 -4.66 -9.99 -14.76
N MET A 259 -3.98 -11.05 -15.19
CA MET A 259 -3.18 -11.92 -14.32
C MET A 259 -1.84 -11.28 -13.97
N GLU A 260 -1.19 -10.69 -14.96
CA GLU A 260 0.12 -10.06 -14.84
C GLU A 260 0.24 -8.86 -15.79
N ALA A 261 1.08 -7.91 -15.41
CA ALA A 261 1.49 -6.83 -16.28
C ALA A 261 2.97 -6.49 -16.02
N HIS A 262 3.66 -6.10 -17.10
CA HIS A 262 5.02 -5.58 -17.07
C HIS A 262 5.04 -4.18 -17.66
N THR A 263 5.49 -3.22 -16.86
CA THR A 263 5.59 -1.81 -17.27
C THR A 263 7.04 -1.40 -17.43
N LYS A 264 7.33 -0.71 -18.54
CA LYS A 264 8.64 -0.13 -18.83
C LYS A 264 8.51 1.33 -19.17
N ILE A 265 9.15 2.17 -18.37
CA ILE A 265 9.16 3.63 -18.55
C ILE A 265 10.55 4.04 -19.05
N ARG A 266 10.60 4.82 -20.14
CA ARG A 266 11.84 5.36 -20.69
C ARG A 266 11.64 6.77 -21.22
N PRO A 267 12.57 7.71 -20.98
CA PRO A 267 12.59 8.97 -21.71
C PRO A 267 12.74 8.73 -23.21
N SER A 268 12.08 9.56 -24.02
CA SER A 268 12.25 9.61 -25.47
C SER A 268 13.69 9.94 -25.83
N LYS A 269 14.20 9.41 -26.94
CA LYS A 269 15.55 9.74 -27.41
C LYS A 269 15.62 11.20 -27.91
N ASN A 270 14.58 11.65 -28.60
CA ASN A 270 14.60 12.91 -29.35
C ASN A 270 14.03 14.08 -28.54
N GLU A 271 13.07 13.82 -27.66
CA GLU A 271 12.42 14.85 -26.85
C GLU A 271 12.84 14.72 -25.38
N PRO A 272 13.36 15.80 -24.75
CA PRO A 272 13.92 15.74 -23.40
C PRO A 272 12.88 15.41 -22.31
N PHE A 273 11.64 15.90 -22.44
CA PHE A 273 10.58 15.76 -21.42
C PHE A 273 9.45 14.81 -21.85
N THR A 274 9.67 14.00 -22.88
CA THR A 274 8.68 13.01 -23.33
C THR A 274 9.07 11.65 -22.78
N PHE A 275 8.14 10.93 -22.17
CA PHE A 275 8.34 9.58 -21.62
C PHE A 275 7.44 8.59 -22.32
N ASN A 276 8.00 7.44 -22.67
CA ASN A 276 7.26 6.33 -23.24
C ASN A 276 7.01 5.29 -22.16
N VAL A 277 5.74 5.06 -21.85
CA VAL A 277 5.26 4.05 -20.90
C VAL A 277 4.74 2.88 -21.72
N ALA A 278 5.50 1.79 -21.79
CA ALA A 278 5.13 0.57 -22.50
C ALA A 278 4.67 -0.48 -21.49
N ILE A 279 3.41 -0.92 -21.63
CA ILE A 279 2.76 -1.87 -20.73
C ILE A 279 2.40 -3.11 -21.52
N LYS A 280 2.86 -4.27 -21.06
CA LYS A 280 2.46 -5.58 -21.59
C LYS A 280 1.66 -6.31 -20.52
N SER A 281 0.40 -6.60 -20.80
CA SER A 281 -0.51 -7.27 -19.87
C SER A 281 -0.98 -8.60 -20.44
N LYS A 282 -1.19 -9.59 -19.56
CA LYS A 282 -1.84 -10.85 -19.91
C LYS A 282 -3.12 -11.00 -19.11
N ALA A 283 -4.20 -11.35 -19.80
CA ALA A 283 -5.52 -11.45 -19.19
C ALA A 283 -6.24 -12.74 -19.58
N ASN A 284 -7.19 -13.14 -18.75
CA ASN A 284 -8.16 -14.18 -19.05
C ASN A 284 -9.55 -13.57 -19.08
N ILE A 285 -10.46 -14.15 -19.84
CA ILE A 285 -11.89 -13.84 -19.73
C ILE A 285 -12.41 -14.50 -18.45
N SER A 286 -13.01 -13.72 -17.56
CA SER A 286 -13.65 -14.22 -16.33
C SER A 286 -15.14 -14.45 -16.55
N GLU A 287 -15.79 -13.56 -17.29
CA GLU A 287 -17.23 -13.61 -17.58
C GLU A 287 -17.51 -12.90 -18.90
N SER A 288 -18.48 -13.41 -19.68
CA SER A 288 -18.96 -12.75 -20.88
C SER A 288 -20.48 -12.87 -20.96
N HIS A 289 -21.17 -11.74 -21.07
CA HIS A 289 -22.59 -11.69 -21.45
C HIS A 289 -22.78 -11.49 -22.96
N SER A 290 -21.68 -11.31 -23.68
CA SER A 290 -21.69 -11.02 -25.10
C SER A 290 -21.92 -12.26 -25.93
N ASN A 291 -22.56 -12.06 -27.09
CA ASN A 291 -22.69 -13.05 -28.15
C ASN A 291 -21.46 -13.09 -29.08
N LEU A 292 -20.39 -12.35 -28.72
CA LEU A 292 -19.11 -12.38 -29.40
C LEU A 292 -18.58 -13.82 -29.42
N ASP A 293 -18.26 -14.30 -30.61
CA ASP A 293 -17.60 -15.60 -30.76
C ASP A 293 -16.11 -15.42 -30.44
N LEU A 294 -15.71 -16.08 -29.35
CA LEU A 294 -14.36 -15.97 -28.79
C LEU A 294 -13.41 -16.99 -29.40
N SER A 295 -13.87 -17.90 -30.28
CA SER A 295 -12.98 -18.77 -31.05
C SER A 295 -12.30 -18.03 -32.21
N SER A 296 -12.86 -16.89 -32.64
CA SER A 296 -12.29 -16.07 -33.71
C SER A 296 -11.16 -15.17 -33.21
N ILE A 297 -9.96 -15.40 -33.74
CA ILE A 297 -8.76 -14.59 -33.48
C ILE A 297 -8.98 -13.09 -33.80
N GLU A 298 -9.71 -12.79 -34.88
CA GLU A 298 -9.99 -11.40 -35.25
C GLU A 298 -10.88 -10.70 -34.21
N LYS A 299 -11.91 -11.41 -33.71
CA LYS A 299 -12.82 -10.89 -32.68
C LYS A 299 -12.10 -10.72 -31.34
N ILE A 300 -11.23 -11.66 -30.94
CA ILE A 300 -10.36 -11.51 -29.76
C ILE A 300 -9.50 -10.25 -29.90
N LYS A 301 -8.84 -10.04 -31.06
CA LYS A 301 -8.00 -8.84 -31.25
C LYS A 301 -8.79 -7.54 -31.09
N LYS A 302 -10.04 -7.48 -31.57
CA LYS A 302 -10.92 -6.32 -31.35
C LYS A 302 -11.23 -6.12 -29.86
N LEU A 303 -11.45 -7.20 -29.12
CA LEU A 303 -11.66 -7.17 -27.67
C LEU A 303 -10.40 -6.71 -26.91
N GLU A 304 -9.23 -7.21 -27.28
CA GLU A 304 -7.92 -6.76 -26.75
C GLU A 304 -7.74 -5.25 -26.97
N ARG A 305 -7.99 -4.74 -28.18
CA ARG A 305 -7.91 -3.29 -28.46
C ARG A 305 -8.88 -2.47 -27.61
N ALA A 306 -10.09 -2.98 -27.35
CA ALA A 306 -11.04 -2.32 -26.47
C ALA A 306 -10.53 -2.26 -25.01
N ALA A 307 -9.97 -3.37 -24.52
CA ALA A 307 -9.34 -3.44 -23.19
C ALA A 307 -8.13 -2.50 -23.06
N GLU A 308 -7.22 -2.53 -24.04
CA GLU A 308 -6.06 -1.64 -24.11
C GLU A 308 -6.47 -0.17 -24.05
N LYS A 309 -7.49 0.23 -24.82
CA LYS A 309 -8.01 1.60 -24.81
C LYS A 309 -8.55 2.01 -23.44
N GLN A 310 -9.24 1.11 -22.75
CA GLN A 310 -9.80 1.39 -21.43
C GLN A 310 -8.70 1.52 -20.36
N ILE A 311 -7.71 0.64 -20.37
CA ILE A 311 -6.54 0.73 -19.48
C ILE A 311 -5.77 2.02 -19.77
N ARG A 312 -5.48 2.32 -21.04
CA ARG A 312 -4.80 3.55 -21.45
C ARG A 312 -5.54 4.78 -20.94
N LYS A 313 -6.84 4.89 -21.18
CA LYS A 313 -7.66 6.03 -20.73
C LYS A 313 -7.59 6.22 -19.21
N ARG A 314 -7.60 5.13 -18.44
CA ARG A 314 -7.50 5.17 -16.98
C ARG A 314 -6.13 5.69 -16.53
N ILE A 315 -5.06 5.21 -17.17
CA ILE A 315 -3.68 5.65 -16.88
C ILE A 315 -3.50 7.13 -17.25
N GLU A 316 -3.95 7.54 -18.43
CA GLU A 316 -3.90 8.94 -18.87
C GLU A 316 -4.68 9.85 -17.93
N ALA A 317 -5.85 9.42 -17.45
CA ALA A 317 -6.62 10.18 -16.46
C ALA A 317 -5.85 10.33 -15.13
N ALA A 318 -5.23 9.25 -14.63
CA ALA A 318 -4.42 9.30 -13.42
C ALA A 318 -3.25 10.27 -13.57
N LEU A 319 -2.49 10.15 -14.67
CA LEU A 319 -1.35 11.02 -14.98
C LEU A 319 -1.76 12.49 -15.15
N LYS A 320 -2.97 12.74 -15.69
CA LYS A 320 -3.50 14.09 -15.78
C LYS A 320 -3.70 14.69 -14.38
N THR A 321 -4.35 13.95 -13.48
CA THR A 321 -4.59 14.42 -12.12
C THR A 321 -3.29 14.62 -11.33
N THR A 322 -2.30 13.73 -11.49
CA THR A 322 -1.00 13.90 -10.84
C THR A 322 -0.28 15.18 -11.31
N LYS A 323 -0.35 15.48 -12.61
CA LYS A 323 0.16 16.74 -13.17
C LYS A 323 -0.59 17.98 -12.66
N GLU A 324 -1.92 17.91 -12.54
CA GLU A 324 -2.75 19.03 -12.04
C GLU A 324 -2.36 19.45 -10.61
N VAL A 325 -1.90 18.51 -9.78
CA VAL A 325 -1.44 18.78 -8.41
C VAL A 325 0.08 18.79 -8.26
N LYS A 326 0.83 18.84 -9.37
CA LYS A 326 2.30 18.84 -9.42
C LYS A 326 2.99 17.66 -8.71
N SER A 327 2.27 16.57 -8.50
CA SER A 327 2.79 15.38 -7.81
C SER A 327 3.39 14.41 -8.82
N ASP A 328 4.69 14.18 -8.78
CA ASP A 328 5.35 13.12 -9.55
C ASP A 328 5.23 11.76 -8.84
N ALA A 329 4.00 11.35 -8.51
CA ALA A 329 3.71 10.15 -7.73
C ALA A 329 4.18 8.82 -8.36
N PHE A 330 4.64 8.86 -9.61
CA PHE A 330 5.15 7.72 -10.38
C PHE A 330 6.63 7.86 -10.77
N GLN A 331 7.35 8.80 -10.15
CA GLN A 331 8.82 8.95 -10.20
C GLN A 331 9.40 9.19 -11.61
N PHE A 332 8.77 10.00 -12.46
CA PHE A 332 9.33 10.36 -13.77
C PHE A 332 10.67 11.11 -13.65
N ALA A 333 10.88 11.88 -12.57
CA ALA A 333 12.14 12.52 -12.22
C ALA A 333 13.30 11.52 -12.16
N GLU A 334 13.09 10.37 -11.52
CA GLU A 334 14.12 9.33 -11.37
C GLU A 334 14.56 8.82 -12.74
N TYR A 335 13.60 8.48 -13.61
CA TYR A 335 13.91 8.07 -14.97
C TYR A 335 14.66 9.17 -15.75
N LEU A 336 14.33 10.44 -15.56
CA LEU A 336 15.09 11.51 -16.20
C LEU A 336 16.50 11.61 -15.63
N SER A 337 16.65 11.48 -14.31
CA SER A 337 17.93 11.55 -13.60
C SER A 337 18.89 10.42 -14.03
N TRP A 338 18.38 9.20 -14.20
CA TRP A 338 19.18 8.04 -14.57
C TRP A 338 19.60 8.07 -16.04
N TYR A 339 18.66 8.38 -16.94
CA TYR A 339 18.90 8.28 -18.39
C TYR A 339 19.43 9.57 -19.01
N LYS A 340 19.13 10.73 -18.43
CA LYS A 340 19.51 12.06 -18.94
C LYS A 340 20.01 12.99 -17.81
N PRO A 341 21.07 12.61 -17.06
CA PRO A 341 21.54 13.34 -15.88
C PRO A 341 21.92 14.79 -16.16
N LYS A 342 22.42 15.11 -17.37
CA LYS A 342 22.74 16.51 -17.76
C LYS A 342 21.50 17.39 -17.81
N ILE A 343 20.39 16.89 -18.38
CA ILE A 343 19.12 17.61 -18.45
C ILE A 343 18.49 17.67 -17.05
N TRP A 344 18.53 16.57 -16.30
CA TRP A 344 18.03 16.56 -14.92
C TRP A 344 18.68 17.66 -14.06
N LYS A 345 20.00 17.82 -14.14
CA LYS A 345 20.72 18.87 -13.39
C LYS A 345 20.22 20.29 -13.66
N THR A 346 19.67 20.57 -14.85
CA THR A 346 19.18 21.90 -15.20
C THR A 346 17.74 22.16 -14.78
N VAL A 347 16.97 21.11 -14.44
CA VAL A 347 15.54 21.22 -14.13
C VAL A 347 15.17 20.71 -12.74
N LYS A 348 16.12 20.15 -11.97
CA LYS A 348 15.83 19.48 -10.70
C LYS A 348 15.14 20.38 -9.66
N GLU A 349 15.49 21.66 -9.62
CA GLU A 349 14.90 22.63 -8.68
C GLU A 349 13.48 23.01 -9.09
N ASP A 350 13.22 23.16 -10.40
CA ASP A 350 11.91 23.51 -10.97
C ASP A 350 11.16 22.27 -11.50
N TRP A 351 11.48 21.08 -11.00
CA TRP A 351 10.91 19.84 -11.51
C TRP A 351 9.38 19.81 -11.43
N PRO A 352 8.72 20.28 -10.35
CA PRO A 352 7.27 20.27 -10.25
C PRO A 352 6.59 21.05 -11.39
N GLU A 353 7.12 22.22 -11.75
CA GLU A 353 6.66 23.05 -12.88
C GLU A 353 6.93 22.36 -14.22
N VAL A 354 8.14 21.79 -14.39
CA VAL A 354 8.48 21.04 -15.60
C VAL A 354 7.59 19.82 -15.79
N TYR A 355 7.28 19.10 -14.71
CA TYR A 355 6.38 17.95 -14.70
C TYR A 355 4.97 18.35 -15.12
N GLN A 356 4.43 19.44 -14.57
CA GLN A 356 3.11 19.95 -14.92
C GLN A 356 3.05 20.43 -16.38
N ASP A 357 3.98 21.26 -16.82
CA ASP A 357 3.83 22.03 -18.05
C ASP A 357 4.47 21.36 -19.27
N LYS A 358 5.63 20.72 -19.09
CA LYS A 358 6.47 20.27 -20.21
C LYS A 358 6.44 18.76 -20.41
N VAL A 359 6.20 17.98 -19.35
CA VAL A 359 6.26 16.52 -19.44
C VAL A 359 5.11 15.97 -20.28
N LYS A 360 5.45 15.22 -21.32
CA LYS A 360 4.51 14.47 -22.17
C LYS A 360 4.69 12.99 -21.91
N ILE A 361 3.59 12.26 -21.75
CA ILE A 361 3.63 10.83 -21.44
C ILE A 361 2.87 10.07 -22.51
N ASN A 362 3.59 9.28 -23.28
CA ASN A 362 3.04 8.42 -24.32
C ASN A 362 2.78 7.04 -23.73
N VAL A 363 1.51 6.67 -23.58
CA VAL A 363 1.11 5.40 -22.97
C VAL A 363 0.75 4.39 -24.06
N ASN A 364 1.59 3.36 -24.22
CA ASN A 364 1.29 2.20 -25.05
C ASN A 364 0.92 1.01 -24.17
N VAL A 365 -0.25 0.43 -24.41
CA VAL A 365 -0.75 -0.76 -23.72
C VAL A 365 -0.93 -1.84 -24.78
N GLU A 366 -0.29 -2.97 -24.55
CA GLU A 366 -0.48 -4.22 -25.27
C GLU A 366 -1.11 -5.21 -24.29
N LEU A 367 -2.28 -5.74 -24.63
CA LEU A 367 -2.95 -6.75 -23.82
C LEU A 367 -3.16 -8.00 -24.66
N GLN A 368 -2.76 -9.14 -24.11
CA GLN A 368 -3.01 -10.44 -24.72
C GLN A 368 -3.98 -11.24 -23.87
N ILE A 369 -5.07 -11.71 -24.48
CA ILE A 369 -5.99 -12.66 -23.86
C ILE A 369 -5.43 -14.06 -24.04
N GLN A 370 -5.20 -14.77 -22.93
CA GLN A 370 -4.59 -16.10 -22.93
C GLN A 370 -5.59 -17.24 -22.76
N ARG A 371 -6.62 -17.04 -21.94
CA ARG A 371 -7.66 -18.04 -21.68
C ARG A 371 -9.05 -17.43 -21.80
N LEU A 372 -9.96 -18.18 -22.40
CA LEU A 372 -11.33 -17.76 -22.69
C LEU A 372 -12.34 -18.27 -21.64
N GLY A 373 -11.98 -19.32 -20.91
CA GLY A 373 -12.86 -20.02 -19.97
C GLY A 373 -12.72 -21.54 -20.14
N ALA A 374 -13.56 -22.30 -19.43
CA ALA A 374 -13.70 -23.75 -19.65
C ALA A 374 -14.50 -24.05 -20.93
N GLU A 375 -15.43 -23.15 -21.28
CA GLU A 375 -16.16 -23.13 -22.54
C GLU A 375 -15.70 -21.89 -23.31
N ASN A 376 -15.44 -22.03 -24.60
CA ASN A 376 -14.90 -20.94 -25.41
C ASN A 376 -16.01 -19.97 -25.81
N ASN A 377 -17.21 -20.45 -26.12
CA ASN A 377 -18.29 -19.62 -26.62
C ASN A 377 -19.45 -19.50 -25.62
N PRO A 378 -20.34 -18.50 -25.77
CA PRO A 378 -21.50 -18.39 -24.90
C PRO A 378 -22.34 -19.67 -24.99
N TYR A 379 -22.55 -20.37 -23.87
CA TYR A 379 -23.19 -21.69 -23.83
C TYR A 379 -24.64 -21.70 -24.36
N TRP A 380 -25.28 -20.52 -24.42
CA TRP A 380 -26.62 -20.34 -24.96
C TRP A 380 -26.68 -20.18 -26.48
N LYS A 381 -25.53 -20.02 -27.16
CA LYS A 381 -25.47 -20.07 -28.63
C LYS A 381 -25.24 -21.52 -29.07
N LYS A 382 -26.17 -22.07 -29.84
CA LYS A 382 -26.01 -23.40 -30.45
C LYS A 382 -25.09 -23.28 -31.68
N GLU A 383 -24.32 -24.32 -31.99
CA GLU A 383 -23.38 -24.35 -33.14
C GLU A 383 -24.01 -23.98 -34.49
N ARG A 384 -25.33 -24.05 -34.63
CA ARG A 384 -26.06 -23.67 -35.85
C ARG A 384 -26.21 -22.15 -36.06
N ASP A 385 -25.88 -21.33 -35.06
CA ASP A 385 -26.06 -19.87 -35.06
C ASP A 385 -24.73 -19.09 -35.11
N LEU A 386 -23.61 -19.77 -35.41
CA LEU A 386 -22.26 -19.25 -35.56
C LEU A 386 -21.79 -19.39 -37.01
#